data_AF-A0AAE2SCH7-F1
#
_entry.id   AF-A0AAE2SCH7-F1
#
_cell.length_a   1.000
_cell.length_b   1.000
_cell.length_c   1.000
_cell.angle_alpha   90.00
_cell.angle_beta   90.00
_cell.angle_gamma   90.00
#
_symmetry.space_group_name_H-M   'P 1'
#
loop_
_entity.id
_entity.type
_entity.pdbx_description
1 polymer ?
#
loop_
_entity_poly.entity_id
_entity_poly.type
_entity_poly.pdbx_seq_one_letter_code
_entity_poly.pdbx_strand_id
1 'polypeptide(L)'
;MPVQDYNEQTELRRYLWAHFSVICTEAERSVYKAYLGRQKAANSPSQDKMLRKMFGDWDDAYIASELRDGFDAFTDRVLQRIESECPELFYLNRCEACGHLVATPKACICSWCGHEWFSRRDEQDRIAEDAINRAEQNLREQAGGHQPPTRPEST
;
A
#
# COMPACT_ATOMS: atom_id res chain seq x y z
N MET A 1 -26.13 -15.27 -9.21
CA MET A 1 -24.91 -15.15 -8.38
C MET A 1 -25.22 -14.12 -7.30
N PRO A 2 -25.16 -14.45 -6.00
CA PRO A 2 -25.44 -13.47 -4.96
C PRO A 2 -24.40 -12.35 -5.07
N VAL A 3 -24.86 -11.10 -5.01
CA VAL A 3 -24.01 -9.91 -5.03
C VAL A 3 -23.13 -10.01 -3.79
N GLN A 4 -21.86 -10.32 -4.02
CA GLN A 4 -20.83 -10.33 -3.00
C GLN A 4 -20.80 -8.93 -2.37
N ASP A 5 -20.86 -8.83 -1.04
CA ASP A 5 -20.92 -7.57 -0.29
C ASP A 5 -19.65 -6.76 -0.58
N TYR A 6 -19.74 -5.88 -1.59
CA TYR A 6 -18.62 -5.09 -2.07
C TYR A 6 -18.40 -3.92 -1.12
N ASN A 7 -17.28 -3.96 -0.39
CA ASN A 7 -16.84 -2.84 0.43
C ASN A 7 -15.66 -2.15 -0.25
N GLU A 8 -15.93 -1.00 -0.88
CA GLU A 8 -14.94 -0.17 -1.57
C GLU A 8 -13.72 0.11 -0.67
N GLN A 9 -13.94 0.49 0.59
CA GLN A 9 -12.87 0.85 1.51
C GLN A 9 -11.95 -0.34 1.81
N THR A 10 -12.53 -1.51 2.07
CA THR A 10 -11.76 -2.74 2.28
C THR A 10 -10.91 -3.10 1.06
N GLU A 11 -11.46 -2.99 -0.14
CA GLU A 11 -10.74 -3.30 -1.37
C GLU A 11 -9.64 -2.29 -1.67
N LEU A 12 -9.87 -0.98 -1.44
CA LEU A 12 -8.84 0.05 -1.58
C LEU A 12 -7.66 -0.19 -0.63
N ARG A 13 -7.93 -0.47 0.65
CA ARG A 13 -6.89 -0.78 1.65
C ARG A 13 -6.05 -1.96 1.19
N ARG A 14 -6.69 -3.04 0.75
CA ARG A 14 -6.00 -4.25 0.25
C ARG A 14 -5.17 -3.94 -0.98
N TYR A 15 -5.73 -3.20 -1.93
CA TYR A 15 -5.12 -2.87 -3.20
C TYR A 15 -3.88 -1.97 -3.03
N LEU A 16 -3.94 -0.98 -2.13
CA LEU A 16 -2.80 -0.16 -1.73
C LEU A 16 -1.63 -1.02 -1.26
N TRP A 17 -1.84 -1.86 -0.24
CA TRP A 17 -0.75 -2.62 0.36
C TRP A 17 -0.21 -3.74 -0.54
N ALA A 18 -1.03 -4.25 -1.47
CA ALA A 18 -0.63 -5.30 -2.40
C ALA A 18 0.20 -4.77 -3.59
N HIS A 19 -0.15 -3.59 -4.12
CA HIS A 19 0.40 -3.13 -5.41
C HIS A 19 1.11 -1.78 -5.35
N PHE A 20 0.82 -0.96 -4.34
CA PHE A 20 1.24 0.44 -4.28
C PHE A 20 1.93 0.81 -2.96
N SER A 21 2.39 -0.16 -2.17
CA SER A 21 3.13 0.09 -0.93
C SER A 21 4.40 0.93 -1.11
N VAL A 22 4.88 1.06 -2.35
CA VAL A 22 6.03 1.89 -2.73
C VAL A 22 5.75 3.40 -2.61
N ILE A 23 4.48 3.82 -2.77
CA ILE A 23 4.03 5.22 -2.63
C ILE A 23 3.99 5.64 -1.14
N CYS A 24 3.85 4.66 -0.24
CA CYS A 24 3.85 4.93 1.19
C CYS A 24 5.22 5.48 1.63
N THR A 25 5.24 6.33 2.65
CA THR A 25 6.50 6.82 3.22
C THR A 25 7.27 5.69 3.91
N GLU A 26 8.55 5.90 4.22
CA GLU A 26 9.33 4.91 4.97
C GLU A 26 8.75 4.64 6.36
N ALA A 27 8.24 5.67 7.03
CA ALA A 27 7.56 5.54 8.30
C ALA A 27 6.29 4.68 8.19
N GLU A 28 5.43 4.96 7.21
CA GLU A 28 4.20 4.18 6.96
C GLU A 28 4.49 2.72 6.62
N ARG A 29 5.50 2.47 5.77
CA ARG A 29 5.95 1.09 5.48
C ARG A 29 6.47 0.39 6.71
N SER A 30 7.14 1.10 7.62
CA SER A 30 7.64 0.53 8.88
C SER A 30 6.49 0.13 9.79
N VAL A 31 5.45 0.97 9.91
CA VAL A 31 4.21 0.63 10.64
C VAL A 31 3.53 -0.61 10.02
N TYR A 32 3.40 -0.66 8.70
CA TYR A 32 2.80 -1.81 8.01
C TYR A 32 3.60 -3.11 8.24
N LYS A 33 4.93 -3.06 8.12
CA LYS A 33 5.80 -4.22 8.38
C LYS A 33 5.65 -4.69 9.82
N ALA A 34 5.67 -3.78 10.80
CA ALA A 34 5.47 -4.11 12.19
C ALA A 34 4.10 -4.76 12.46
N TYR A 35 3.03 -4.23 11.85
CA TYR A 35 1.70 -4.83 11.93
C TYR A 35 1.68 -6.27 11.37
N LEU A 36 2.27 -6.50 10.19
CA LEU A 36 2.40 -7.85 9.61
C LEU A 36 3.24 -8.78 10.50
N GLY A 37 4.33 -8.27 11.06
CA GLY A 37 5.20 -9.00 11.98
C GLY A 37 4.44 -9.48 13.21
N ARG A 38 3.69 -8.58 13.87
CA ARG A 38 2.82 -8.90 15.01
C ARG A 38 1.77 -9.95 14.67
N GLN A 39 1.07 -9.80 13.54
CA GLN A 39 0.05 -10.77 13.11
C GLN A 39 0.64 -12.16 12.85
N LYS A 40 1.85 -12.23 12.26
CA LYS A 40 2.54 -13.50 12.04
C LYS A 40 3.05 -14.10 13.34
N ALA A 41 3.60 -13.29 14.25
CA ALA A 41 4.11 -13.75 15.54
C ALA A 41 2.98 -14.28 16.43
N ALA A 42 1.80 -13.66 16.40
CA ALA A 42 0.61 -14.14 17.10
C ALA A 42 0.18 -15.54 16.63
N ASN A 43 0.36 -15.84 15.33
CA ASN A 43 0.04 -17.16 14.76
C ASN A 43 1.17 -18.19 14.94
N SER A 44 2.42 -17.74 15.12
CA SER A 44 3.60 -18.60 15.27
C SER A 44 4.58 -18.04 16.31
N PRO A 45 4.28 -18.14 17.63
CA PRO A 45 5.12 -17.53 18.67
C PRO A 45 6.56 -18.04 18.68
N SER A 46 6.79 -19.28 18.25
CA SER A 46 8.13 -19.88 18.15
C SER A 46 9.04 -19.19 17.12
N GLN A 47 8.48 -18.37 16.22
CA GLN A 47 9.20 -17.63 15.19
C GLN A 47 9.39 -16.14 15.52
N ASP A 48 9.00 -15.68 16.70
CA ASP A 48 9.02 -14.26 17.09
C ASP A 48 10.36 -13.57 16.80
N LYS A 49 11.47 -14.15 17.26
CA LYS A 49 12.82 -13.60 17.05
C LYS A 49 13.20 -13.47 15.57
N MET A 50 12.79 -14.42 14.73
CA MET A 50 13.03 -14.37 13.28
C MET A 50 12.16 -13.30 12.64
N LEU A 51 10.88 -13.20 13.04
CA LEU A 51 9.94 -12.23 12.51
C LEU A 51 10.34 -10.80 12.86
N ARG A 52 10.81 -10.52 14.08
CA ARG A 52 11.36 -9.21 14.47
C ARG A 52 12.56 -8.81 13.63
N LYS A 53 13.44 -9.76 13.29
CA LYS A 53 14.57 -9.49 12.38
C LYS A 53 14.12 -9.15 10.95
N MET A 54 13.05 -9.78 10.48
CA MET A 54 12.55 -9.59 9.10
C MET A 54 11.66 -8.36 8.94
N PHE A 55 10.79 -8.09 9.91
CA PHE A 55 9.75 -7.06 9.84
C PHE A 55 10.11 -5.80 10.63
N GLY A 56 11.24 -5.80 11.33
CA GLY A 56 11.64 -4.73 12.23
C GLY A 56 11.10 -4.94 13.64
N ASP A 57 11.68 -4.20 14.57
CA ASP A 57 11.13 -4.15 15.92
C ASP A 57 9.80 -3.40 15.89
N TRP A 58 8.80 -3.95 16.56
CA TRP A 58 7.46 -3.39 16.61
C TRP A 58 7.13 -2.84 17.99
N ASP A 59 8.08 -2.78 18.93
CA ASP A 59 7.87 -2.16 20.25
C ASP A 59 8.16 -0.64 20.27
N ASP A 60 8.33 -0.05 19.08
CA ASP A 60 8.54 1.39 18.89
C ASP A 60 7.29 2.22 19.24
N ALA A 61 7.50 3.31 19.99
CA ALA A 61 6.43 4.18 20.48
C ALA A 61 5.68 4.91 19.36
N TYR A 62 6.37 5.27 18.26
CA TYR A 62 5.74 5.85 17.09
C TYR A 62 4.83 4.83 16.40
N ILE A 63 5.29 3.59 16.20
CA ILE A 63 4.45 2.50 15.64
C ILE A 63 3.21 2.26 16.50
N ALA A 64 3.37 2.24 17.83
CA ALA A 64 2.24 2.09 18.74
C ALA A 64 1.26 3.27 18.65
N SER A 65 1.76 4.51 18.45
CA SER A 65 0.91 5.69 18.28
C SER A 65 0.12 5.65 16.98
N GLU A 66 0.73 5.22 15.87
CA GLU A 66 0.07 5.11 14.57
C GLU A 66 -1.02 4.03 14.55
N LEU A 67 -0.81 2.93 15.27
CA LEU A 67 -1.76 1.81 15.35
C LEU A 67 -2.79 1.95 16.49
N ARG A 68 -2.84 3.08 17.20
CA ARG A 68 -3.72 3.29 18.36
C ARG A 68 -5.19 3.01 18.05
N ASP A 69 -5.66 3.50 16.91
CA ASP A 69 -7.06 3.38 16.47
C ASP A 69 -7.29 2.15 15.56
N GLY A 70 -6.29 1.27 15.47
CA GLY A 70 -6.31 0.08 14.62
C GLY A 70 -5.69 0.29 13.23
N PHE A 71 -5.41 -0.84 12.57
CA PHE A 71 -4.73 -0.86 11.28
C PHE A 71 -5.57 -0.30 10.13
N ASP A 72 -6.88 -0.46 10.19
CA ASP A 72 -7.81 0.10 9.22
C ASP A 72 -7.82 1.63 9.25
N ALA A 73 -7.90 2.23 10.45
CA ALA A 73 -7.83 3.67 10.62
C ALA A 73 -6.47 4.24 10.19
N PHE A 74 -5.37 3.53 10.47
CA PHE A 74 -4.06 3.86 9.94
C PHE A 74 -4.06 3.85 8.40
N THR A 75 -4.57 2.80 7.78
CA THR A 75 -4.60 2.70 6.31
C THR A 75 -5.47 3.79 5.68
N ASP A 76 -6.58 4.16 6.32
CA ASP A 76 -7.42 5.27 5.85
C ASP A 76 -6.67 6.61 5.84
N ARG A 77 -5.85 6.88 6.87
CA ARG A 77 -4.99 8.08 6.89
C ARG A 77 -3.95 8.05 5.78
N VAL A 78 -3.35 6.88 5.52
CA VAL A 78 -2.39 6.72 4.41
C VAL A 78 -3.07 6.97 3.06
N LEU A 79 -4.26 6.40 2.84
CA LEU A 79 -5.05 6.61 1.62
C LEU A 79 -5.41 8.09 1.44
N GLN A 80 -5.89 8.75 2.49
CA GLN A 80 -6.22 10.18 2.47
C GLN A 80 -4.98 11.03 2.13
N ARG A 81 -3.82 10.71 2.72
CA ARG A 81 -2.57 11.39 2.39
C ARG A 81 -2.23 11.23 0.91
N ILE A 82 -2.23 9.99 0.41
CA ILE A 82 -1.93 9.68 -1.00
C ILE A 82 -2.86 10.46 -1.94
N GLU A 83 -4.16 10.47 -1.65
CA GLU A 83 -5.15 11.21 -2.43
C GLU A 83 -4.89 12.73 -2.42
N SER A 84 -4.41 13.27 -1.30
CA SER A 84 -4.13 14.71 -1.17
C SER A 84 -2.78 15.15 -1.75
N GLU A 85 -1.75 14.31 -1.66
CA GLU A 85 -0.37 14.68 -1.96
C GLU A 85 0.13 14.17 -3.31
N CYS A 86 -0.35 13.00 -3.75
CA CYS A 86 0.14 12.33 -4.95
C CYS A 86 -0.93 11.44 -5.62
N PRO A 87 -2.14 11.98 -5.91
CA PRO A 87 -3.24 11.20 -6.48
C PRO A 87 -2.87 10.56 -7.83
N GLU A 88 -1.98 11.19 -8.60
CA GLU A 88 -1.52 10.71 -9.90
C GLU A 88 -0.66 9.44 -9.82
N LEU A 89 -0.09 9.13 -8.66
CA LEU A 89 0.73 7.93 -8.46
C LEU A 89 -0.14 6.70 -8.15
N PHE A 90 -1.38 6.88 -7.69
CA PHE A 90 -2.22 5.79 -7.22
C PHE A 90 -3.26 5.36 -8.26
N TYR A 91 -2.83 4.53 -9.21
CA TYR A 91 -3.68 4.05 -10.29
C TYR A 91 -4.67 2.95 -9.83
N LEU A 92 -5.96 3.26 -9.93
CA LEU A 92 -7.06 2.35 -9.62
C LEU A 92 -7.66 1.75 -10.91
N ASN A 93 -7.44 0.45 -11.14
CA ASN A 93 -8.11 -0.25 -12.23
C ASN A 93 -9.55 -0.60 -11.80
N ARG A 94 -10.55 -0.11 -12.54
CA ARG A 94 -11.98 -0.33 -12.25
C ARG A 94 -12.65 -0.99 -13.44
N CYS A 95 -13.59 -1.88 -13.14
CA CYS A 95 -14.41 -2.48 -14.18
C CYS A 95 -15.38 -1.46 -14.79
N GLU A 96 -15.37 -1.30 -16.11
CA GLU A 96 -16.28 -0.39 -16.82
C GLU A 96 -17.76 -0.80 -16.68
N ALA A 97 -18.06 -2.08 -16.42
CA ALA A 97 -19.42 -2.59 -16.33
C ALA A 97 -20.06 -2.43 -14.95
N CYS A 98 -19.29 -2.55 -13.86
CA CYS A 98 -19.84 -2.46 -12.49
C CYS A 98 -19.18 -1.39 -11.61
N GLY A 99 -18.12 -0.73 -12.06
CA GLY A 99 -17.40 0.31 -11.31
C GLY A 99 -16.50 -0.21 -10.18
N HIS A 100 -16.57 -1.50 -9.84
CA HIS A 100 -15.77 -2.07 -8.74
C HIS A 100 -14.27 -2.10 -9.09
N LEU A 101 -13.46 -1.90 -8.06
CA LEU A 101 -12.01 -2.10 -8.10
C LEU A 101 -11.69 -3.57 -8.41
N VAL A 102 -10.79 -3.80 -9.37
CA VAL A 102 -10.35 -5.15 -9.74
C VAL A 102 -9.13 -5.58 -8.93
N ALA A 103 -8.86 -6.89 -8.89
CA ALA A 103 -7.88 -7.47 -7.98
C ALA A 103 -6.43 -6.97 -8.19
N THR A 104 -6.07 -6.55 -9.41
CA THR A 104 -4.72 -6.09 -9.74
C THR A 104 -4.75 -4.96 -10.77
N PRO A 105 -3.72 -4.09 -10.81
CA PRO A 105 -3.60 -3.03 -11.82
C PRO A 105 -3.65 -3.56 -13.26
N LYS A 106 -3.17 -4.78 -13.51
CA LYS A 106 -3.10 -5.42 -14.83
C LYS A 106 -4.29 -6.33 -15.15
N ALA A 107 -5.28 -6.41 -14.27
CA ALA A 107 -6.42 -7.30 -14.49
C ALA A 107 -7.22 -6.86 -15.73
N CYS A 108 -7.58 -7.85 -16.55
CA CYS A 108 -8.40 -7.68 -17.76
C CYS A 108 -9.76 -8.39 -17.65
N ILE A 109 -10.09 -8.91 -16.46
CA ILE A 109 -11.35 -9.55 -16.14
C ILE A 109 -11.77 -9.14 -14.73
N CYS A 110 -13.03 -8.77 -14.56
CA CYS A 110 -13.60 -8.38 -13.29
C CYS A 110 -13.96 -9.63 -12.46
N SER A 111 -13.37 -9.78 -11.29
CA SER A 111 -13.71 -10.86 -10.35
C SER A 111 -15.10 -10.73 -9.74
N TRP A 112 -15.74 -9.56 -9.84
CA TRP A 112 -17.07 -9.29 -9.27
C TRP A 112 -18.21 -9.64 -10.23
N CYS A 113 -18.12 -9.21 -11.49
CA CYS A 113 -19.18 -9.38 -12.48
C CYS A 113 -18.79 -10.25 -13.69
N GLY A 114 -17.52 -10.64 -13.82
CA GLY A 114 -17.01 -11.45 -14.92
C GLY A 114 -16.80 -10.70 -16.24
N HIS A 115 -17.05 -9.39 -16.29
CA HIS A 115 -16.78 -8.59 -17.49
C HIS A 115 -15.29 -8.63 -17.86
N GLU A 116 -14.98 -8.73 -19.14
CA GLU A 116 -13.62 -8.86 -19.66
C GLU A 116 -13.30 -7.79 -20.71
N TRP A 117 -12.03 -7.37 -20.76
CA TRP A 117 -11.51 -6.39 -21.70
C TRP A 117 -10.12 -6.79 -22.22
N PHE A 118 -9.92 -8.10 -22.48
CA PHE A 118 -8.66 -8.64 -22.98
C PHE A 118 -8.19 -8.02 -24.31
N SER A 119 -9.10 -7.48 -25.11
CA SER A 119 -8.76 -6.74 -26.33
C SER A 119 -7.91 -5.49 -26.07
N ARG A 120 -7.93 -4.95 -24.84
CA ARG A 120 -7.11 -3.80 -24.39
C ARG A 120 -5.97 -4.21 -23.46
N ARG A 121 -5.59 -5.49 -23.39
CA ARG A 121 -4.55 -5.98 -22.46
C ARG A 121 -3.24 -5.21 -22.58
N ASP A 122 -2.72 -5.02 -23.79
CA ASP A 122 -1.43 -4.35 -24.00
C ASP A 122 -1.48 -2.86 -23.59
N GLU A 123 -2.65 -2.24 -23.68
CA GLU A 123 -2.87 -0.89 -23.16
C GLU A 123 -2.93 -0.89 -21.64
N GLN A 124 -3.69 -1.81 -21.06
CA GLN A 124 -3.83 -1.97 -19.61
C GLN A 124 -2.48 -2.25 -18.93
N ASP A 125 -1.68 -3.14 -19.51
CA ASP A 125 -0.36 -3.51 -19.01
C ASP A 125 0.57 -2.29 -19.02
N ARG A 126 0.57 -1.51 -20.12
CA ARG A 126 1.37 -0.28 -20.22
C ARG A 126 0.95 0.79 -19.20
N ILE A 127 -0.35 1.04 -19.03
CA ILE A 127 -0.87 2.01 -18.06
C ILE A 127 -0.46 1.60 -16.64
N ALA A 128 -0.64 0.33 -16.31
CA ALA A 128 -0.29 -0.21 -15.00
C ALA A 128 1.21 -0.14 -14.72
N GLU A 129 2.05 -0.51 -15.70
CA GLU A 129 3.51 -0.41 -15.58
C GLU A 129 3.97 1.03 -15.41
N ASP A 130 3.43 1.95 -16.19
CA ASP A 130 3.76 3.37 -16.09
C ASP A 130 3.37 3.96 -14.73
N ALA A 131 2.22 3.56 -14.17
CA ALA A 131 1.83 3.98 -12.82
C ALA A 131 2.79 3.44 -11.74
N ILE A 132 3.17 2.16 -11.82
CA ILE A 132 4.12 1.53 -10.89
C ILE A 132 5.49 2.20 -10.99
N ASN A 133 5.97 2.45 -12.21
CA ASN A 133 7.27 3.09 -12.45
C ASN A 133 7.30 4.52 -11.92
N ARG A 134 6.22 5.30 -12.11
CA ARG A 134 6.11 6.65 -11.54
C ARG A 134 6.14 6.63 -10.02
N ALA A 135 5.42 5.69 -9.41
CA ALA A 135 5.42 5.49 -7.97
C ALA A 135 6.83 5.14 -7.44
N GLU A 136 7.58 4.28 -8.13
CA GLU A 136 8.96 3.94 -7.81
C GLU A 136 9.93 5.11 -7.99
N GLN A 137 9.77 5.91 -9.05
CA GLN A 137 10.61 7.06 -9.31
C GLN A 137 10.44 8.12 -8.21
N ASN A 138 9.20 8.43 -7.83
CA ASN A 138 8.92 9.35 -6.73
C ASN A 138 9.60 8.91 -5.42
N LEU A 139 9.63 7.60 -5.13
CA LEU A 139 10.36 7.07 -3.97
C LEU A 139 11.87 7.37 -4.06
N ARG A 140 12.48 7.21 -5.23
CA ARG A 140 13.92 7.51 -5.42
C ARG A 140 14.23 8.99 -5.23
N GLU A 141 13.35 9.86 -5.70
CA GLU A 141 13.48 11.32 -5.56
C GLU A 141 13.36 11.75 -4.09
N GLN A 142 12.40 11.18 -3.35
CA GLN A 142 12.27 11.40 -1.91
C GLN A 142 13.49 10.90 -1.11
N ALA A 143 14.08 9.77 -1.51
CA ALA A 143 15.29 9.22 -0.89
C ALA A 143 16.56 10.03 -1.23
N GLY A 144 16.63 10.64 -2.41
CA GLY A 144 17.74 11.48 -2.85
C GLY A 144 17.78 12.89 -2.24
N GLY A 145 16.66 13.35 -1.65
CA GLY A 145 16.53 14.67 -1.03
C GLY A 145 16.91 14.75 0.46
N HIS A 146 17.25 13.64 1.11
CA HIS A 146 17.61 13.64 2.54
C HIS A 146 19.09 14.03 2.73
N GLN A 147 19.37 15.33 2.72
CA GLN A 147 20.62 15.85 3.27
C GLN A 147 20.58 15.68 4.80
N PRO A 148 21.51 14.93 5.42
CA PRO A 148 21.48 14.71 6.87
C PRO A 148 21.55 16.06 7.61
N PRO A 149 20.87 16.23 8.76
CA PRO A 149 20.91 17.48 9.50
C PRO A 149 22.36 17.82 9.83
N THR A 150 22.81 18.98 9.32
CA THR A 150 24.11 19.53 9.65
C THR A 150 24.14 19.76 11.16
N ARG A 151 24.97 18.98 11.85
CA ARG A 151 25.24 19.12 13.28
C ARG A 151 25.69 20.57 13.55
N PRO A 152 25.04 21.32 14.46
CA PRO A 152 25.50 22.67 14.76
C PRO A 152 26.91 22.59 15.33
N GLU A 153 27.83 23.36 14.74
CA GLU A 153 29.19 23.52 15.25
C GLU A 153 29.11 24.12 16.65
N SER A 154 29.57 23.34 17.63
CA SER A 154 29.71 23.79 19.01
C SER A 154 30.74 24.91 19.06
N THR A 155 30.28 26.12 19.39
CA THR A 155 31.12 27.27 19.78
C THR A 155 31.60 27.09 21.21
#